data_AF-A0A838S696-F1
#
_entry.id   AF-A0A838S696-F1
#
_cell.length_a   1.000
_cell.length_b   1.000
_cell.length_c   1.000
_cell.angle_alpha   90.00
_cell.angle_beta   90.00
_cell.angle_gamma   90.00
#
_symmetry.space_group_name_H-M   'P 1'
#
loop_
_entity.id
_entity.type
_entity.pdbx_description
1 polymer ?
#
loop_
_entity_poly.entity_id
_entity_poly.type
_entity_poly.pdbx_seq_one_letter_code
_entity_poly.pdbx_strand_id
1 'polypeptide(L)'
;MFADRRQAGQQLAAALAGRDLGDPVVFGLARGGVPVAHQVAHGLGGQLEVAVARKIGAPGQPELGLGAITSDGPAIYREDALR
;
A
#
# COMPACT_ATOMS: atom_id res chain seq x y z
N MET A 1 -10.73 2.11 -18.02
CA MET A 1 -10.42 0.78 -17.44
C MET A 1 -8.99 0.42 -17.86
N PHE A 2 -8.18 -0.16 -16.97
CA PHE A 2 -6.81 -0.59 -17.29
C PHE A 2 -6.79 -2.05 -17.76
N ALA A 3 -5.90 -2.39 -18.68
CA ALA A 3 -5.71 -3.73 -19.22
C ALA A 3 -5.02 -4.68 -18.23
N ASP A 4 -4.04 -4.16 -17.48
CA ASP A 4 -3.32 -4.90 -16.45
C ASP A 4 -2.77 -3.94 -15.37
N ARG A 5 -2.14 -4.52 -14.34
CA ARG A 5 -1.51 -3.77 -13.26
C ARG A 5 -0.33 -2.91 -13.74
N ARG A 6 0.35 -3.32 -14.80
CA ARG A 6 1.49 -2.60 -15.35
C ARG A 6 1.02 -1.30 -15.98
N GLN A 7 -0.02 -1.35 -16.82
CA GLN A 7 -0.64 -0.18 -17.43
C GLN A 7 -1.21 0.76 -16.36
N ALA A 8 -1.87 0.21 -15.32
CA ALA A 8 -2.37 1.01 -14.21
C ALA A 8 -1.22 1.76 -13.49
N GLY A 9 -0.11 1.08 -13.21
CA GLY A 9 1.04 1.68 -12.55
C GLY A 9 1.77 2.72 -13.42
N GLN A 10 1.87 2.50 -14.73
CA GLN A 10 2.44 3.48 -15.67
C GLN A 10 1.61 4.77 -15.72
N GLN A 11 0.28 4.65 -15.78
CA GLN A 11 -0.61 5.81 -15.77
C GLN A 11 -0.56 6.54 -14.43
N LEU A 12 -0.44 5.81 -13.31
CA LEU A 12 -0.26 6.42 -11.99
C LEU A 12 1.09 7.14 -11.88
N ALA A 13 2.19 6.56 -12.39
CA ALA A 13 3.49 7.22 -12.40
C ALA A 13 3.45 8.54 -13.18
N ALA A 14 2.85 8.53 -14.38
CA ALA A 14 2.66 9.73 -15.20
C ALA A 14 1.83 10.80 -14.48
N ALA A 15 0.78 10.40 -13.75
CA ALA A 15 -0.04 11.32 -12.96
C ALA A 15 0.72 11.94 -11.75
N LEU A 16 1.82 11.31 -11.32
CA LEU A 16 2.64 11.75 -10.19
C LEU A 16 3.92 12.49 -10.63
N ALA A 17 4.36 12.38 -11.89
CA ALA A 17 5.65 12.88 -12.38
C ALA A 17 5.87 14.41 -12.26
N GLY A 18 4.81 15.19 -12.06
CA GLY A 18 4.89 16.64 -11.83
C GLY A 18 4.84 17.06 -10.37
N ARG A 19 4.80 16.11 -9.44
CA ARG A 19 4.79 16.40 -8.00
C ARG A 19 6.21 16.49 -7.48
N ASP A 20 6.47 17.47 -6.62
CA ASP A 20 7.72 17.56 -5.89
C ASP A 20 7.72 16.54 -4.75
N LEU A 21 8.30 15.36 -5.02
CA LEU A 21 8.34 14.22 -4.09
C LEU A 21 9.75 13.94 -3.56
N GLY A 22 10.78 14.67 -4.01
CA GLY A 22 12.17 14.38 -3.68
C GLY A 22 12.63 13.00 -4.17
N ASP A 23 13.14 12.18 -3.24
CA ASP A 23 13.49 10.76 -3.46
C ASP A 23 12.42 9.86 -2.82
N PRO A 24 11.30 9.58 -3.52
CA PRO A 24 10.17 8.90 -2.91
C PRO A 24 10.45 7.41 -2.70
N VAL A 25 9.99 6.90 -1.56
CA VAL A 25 9.86 5.45 -1.32
C VAL A 25 8.41 5.05 -1.59
N VAL A 26 8.21 4.13 -2.53
CA VAL A 26 6.90 3.64 -2.95
C VAL A 26 6.62 2.29 -2.32
N PHE A 27 5.65 2.23 -1.42
CA PHE A 27 5.21 0.99 -0.79
C PHE A 27 4.14 0.27 -1.62
N GLY A 28 4.43 -0.95 -2.07
CA GLY A 28 3.47 -1.86 -2.68
C GLY A 28 2.84 -2.79 -1.65
N LEU A 29 1.53 -2.64 -1.39
CA LEU A 29 0.81 -3.57 -0.53
C LEU A 29 0.65 -4.93 -1.21
N ALA A 30 1.16 -5.98 -0.58
CA ALA A 30 1.13 -7.33 -1.11
C ALA A 30 -0.31 -7.87 -1.23
N ARG A 31 -0.65 -8.65 -2.25
CA ARG A 31 0.19 -9.06 -3.40
C ARG A 31 -0.05 -8.20 -4.64
N GLY A 32 -1.29 -7.79 -4.87
CA GLY A 32 -1.72 -7.14 -6.12
C GLY A 32 -1.21 -5.71 -6.28
N GLY A 33 -0.84 -5.02 -5.20
CA GLY A 33 -0.30 -3.66 -5.27
C GLY A 33 1.15 -3.61 -5.74
N VAL A 34 1.93 -4.67 -5.53
CA VAL A 34 3.38 -4.69 -5.83
C VAL A 34 3.68 -4.45 -7.32
N PRO A 35 3.02 -5.11 -8.28
CA PRO A 35 3.28 -4.85 -9.71
C PRO A 35 2.93 -3.42 -10.15
N VAL A 36 1.97 -2.78 -9.47
CA VAL A 36 1.59 -1.38 -9.73
C VAL A 36 2.66 -0.45 -9.14
N ALA A 37 3.00 -0.64 -7.86
CA ALA A 37 4.02 0.13 -7.14
C ALA A 37 5.38 0.08 -7.84
N HIS A 38 5.76 -1.07 -8.41
CA HIS A 38 6.99 -1.20 -9.19
C HIS A 38 7.05 -0.24 -10.38
N GLN A 39 5.96 -0.10 -11.14
CA GLN A 39 5.92 0.86 -12.26
C GLN A 39 5.94 2.31 -11.77
N VAL A 40 5.34 2.60 -10.62
CA VAL A 40 5.35 3.93 -10.01
C VAL A 40 6.75 4.31 -9.53
N ALA A 41 7.41 3.43 -8.76
CA ALA A 41 8.78 3.64 -8.30
C ALA A 41 9.72 3.89 -9.50
N HIS A 42 9.65 3.03 -10.51
CA HIS A 42 10.44 3.17 -11.73
C HIS A 42 10.16 4.50 -12.46
N GLY A 43 8.89 4.88 -12.63
CA GLY A 43 8.52 6.11 -13.34
C GLY A 43 8.86 7.39 -12.58
N LEU A 44 8.98 7.33 -11.26
CA LEU A 44 9.38 8.45 -10.41
C LEU A 44 10.89 8.48 -10.12
N GLY A 45 11.65 7.45 -10.53
CA GLY A 45 13.05 7.30 -10.15
C GLY A 45 13.25 7.05 -8.65
N GLY A 46 12.22 6.59 -7.94
CA GLY A 46 12.22 6.34 -6.50
C GLY A 46 12.48 4.87 -6.13
N GLN A 47 12.53 4.61 -4.84
CA GLN A 47 12.73 3.27 -4.27
C GLN A 47 11.42 2.49 -4.20
N LEU A 48 11.48 1.16 -4.36
CA LEU A 48 10.34 0.28 -4.19
C LEU A 48 10.49 -0.52 -2.90
N GLU A 49 9.45 -0.48 -2.06
CA GLU A 49 9.33 -1.30 -0.86
C GLU A 49 8.05 -2.14 -0.90
N VAL A 50 8.05 -3.27 -0.19
CA VAL A 50 6.88 -4.17 -0.12
C VAL A 50 6.34 -4.20 1.30
N ALA A 51 5.06 -3.86 1.45
CA ALA A 51 4.36 -3.99 2.72
C ALA A 51 3.48 -5.24 2.73
N VAL A 52 3.64 -6.08 3.76
CA VAL A 52 2.71 -7.17 4.06
C VAL A 52 1.96 -6.81 5.33
N ALA A 53 0.66 -6.56 5.20
CA ALA A 53 -0.20 -6.19 6.33
C ALA A 53 -1.49 -7.02 6.35
N ARG A 54 -2.04 -7.22 7.55
CA ARG A 54 -3.34 -7.87 7.74
C ARG A 54 -4.19 -7.05 8.72
N LYS A 55 -5.47 -6.87 8.39
CA LYS A 55 -6.49 -6.30 9.30
C LYS A 55 -6.74 -7.25 10.46
N ILE A 56 -6.78 -6.71 11.67
CA ILE A 56 -7.28 -7.41 12.86
C ILE A 56 -8.79 -7.15 12.93
N GLY A 57 -9.58 -8.17 12.62
CA GLY A 57 -11.05 -8.08 12.66
C GLY A 57 -11.61 -8.28 14.07
N ALA A 58 -12.81 -7.77 14.31
CA ALA A 58 -13.54 -8.04 15.54
C ALA A 58 -14.22 -9.43 15.50
N PRO A 59 -14.29 -10.16 16.64
CA PRO A 59 -15.03 -11.42 16.72
C PRO A 59 -16.48 -11.24 16.27
N GLY A 60 -16.94 -12.09 15.34
CA GLY A 60 -18.31 -12.03 14.80
C GLY A 60 -18.61 -10.85 13.85
N GLN A 61 -17.66 -9.94 13.64
CA GLN A 61 -17.81 -8.76 12.77
C GLN A 61 -16.57 -8.60 11.87
N PRO A 62 -16.41 -9.43 10.82
CA PRO A 62 -15.20 -9.47 10.00
C PRO A 62 -14.89 -8.16 9.27
N GLU A 63 -15.90 -7.33 9.03
CA GLU A 63 -15.72 -6.00 8.41
C GLU A 63 -15.18 -4.96 9.40
N LEU A 64 -15.51 -5.08 10.70
CA LEU A 64 -15.04 -4.19 11.75
C LEU A 64 -13.55 -4.43 12.06
N GLY A 65 -12.71 -3.43 11.80
CA GLY A 65 -11.27 -3.48 12.07
C GLY A 65 -10.93 -2.95 13.45
N LEU A 66 -10.43 -3.82 14.33
CA LEU A 66 -9.86 -3.45 15.64
C LEU A 66 -8.44 -2.86 15.52
N GLY A 67 -7.75 -3.19 14.43
CA GLY A 67 -6.36 -2.82 14.24
C GLY A 67 -5.75 -3.43 12.99
N ALA A 68 -4.42 -3.40 12.91
CA ALA A 68 -3.65 -4.03 11.86
C ALA A 68 -2.30 -4.53 12.40
N ILE A 69 -1.73 -5.50 11.70
CA ILE A 69 -0.39 -6.03 11.97
C ILE A 69 0.39 -6.14 10.66
N THR A 70 1.69 -5.86 10.73
CA THR A 70 2.64 -6.04 9.63
C THR A 70 3.59 -7.21 9.93
N SER A 71 4.34 -7.66 8.92
CA SER A 71 5.42 -8.65 9.11
C SER A 71 6.47 -8.20 10.14
N ASP A 72 6.77 -6.91 10.18
CA ASP A 72 7.99 -6.39 10.80
C ASP A 72 7.74 -5.59 12.09
N GLY A 73 6.59 -5.78 12.75
CA GLY A 73 6.25 -4.98 13.92
C GLY A 73 5.11 -5.54 14.78
N PRO A 74 4.86 -4.91 15.95
CA PRO A 74 3.76 -5.30 16.82
C PRO A 74 2.40 -4.98 16.17
N ALA A 75 1.35 -5.65 16.64
CA ALA A 75 -0.02 -5.28 16.31
C ALA A 75 -0.33 -3.87 16.81
N ILE A 76 -0.93 -3.06 15.93
CA ILE A 76 -1.42 -1.72 16.24
C ILE A 76 -2.94 -1.79 16.33
N TYR A 77 -3.49 -1.34 17.45
CA TYR A 77 -4.93 -1.32 17.70
C TYR A 77 -5.45 0.11 17.67
N ARG A 78 -6.71 0.27 17.27
CA ARG A 78 -7.38 1.55 17.39
C ARG A 78 -7.82 1.77 18.84
N GLU A 79 -7.53 2.94 19.39
CA GLU A 79 -7.89 3.29 20.77
C GLU A 79 -9.42 3.35 20.99
N ASP A 80 -10.18 3.71 19.95
CA ASP A 80 -11.63 3.81 19.98
C ASP A 80 -12.35 2.44 19.96
N ALA A 81 -11.66 1.38 19.55
CA ALA A 81 -12.22 0.04 19.39
C ALA A 81 -12.02 -0.88 20.60
N LEU A 82 -11.27 -0.43 21.62
CA LEU A 82 -10.86 -1.23 22.78
C LEU A 82 -11.55 -0.83 24.10
N ARG A 83 -12.57 0.03 24.06
CA ARG A 83 -13.36 0.43 25.22
C ARG A 83 -14.62 -0.40 25.41
#